data_AF-A0A2V6FX73-F1
#
_entry.id   AF-A0A2V6FX73-F1
#
_cell.length_a   1.000
_cell.length_b   1.000
_cell.length_c   1.000
_cell.angle_alpha   90.00
_cell.angle_beta   90.00
_cell.angle_gamma   90.00
#
_symmetry.space_group_name_H-M   'P 1'
#
loop_
_entity.id
_entity.type
_entity.pdbx_description
1 polymer ?
#
loop_
_entity_poly.entity_id
_entity_poly.type
_entity_poly.pdbx_seq_one_letter_code
_entity_poly.pdbx_strand_id
1 'polypeptide(L)'
;MNLRDQVVAAIEATFPKELRGRILERLDTYGVEPYERERERVQLAILKLSAGNEEKVCEFVAVAKRDYRDVLFWAEYPEEARLDTPEKRQRIRNMFEKFGIKPPNDL
;
A
#
# COMPACT_ATOMS: atom_id res chain seq x y z
N MET A 1 19.28 13.80 -7.26
CA MET A 1 18.55 12.64 -7.84
C MET A 1 17.07 12.96 -7.72
N ASN A 2 16.35 13.00 -8.84
CA ASN A 2 14.93 13.35 -8.85
C ASN A 2 14.11 12.18 -8.24
N LEU A 3 12.93 12.46 -7.67
CA LEU A 3 11.98 11.43 -7.23
C LEU A 3 11.60 10.48 -8.37
N ARG A 4 11.53 10.99 -9.61
CA ARG A 4 11.25 10.15 -10.76
C ARG A 4 12.37 9.15 -11.04
N ASP A 5 13.64 9.55 -10.89
CA ASP A 5 14.79 8.64 -11.03
C ASP A 5 14.75 7.54 -9.96
N GLN A 6 14.25 7.86 -8.76
CA GLN A 6 14.08 6.87 -7.69
C GLN A 6 13.00 5.84 -8.03
N VAL A 7 11.91 6.24 -8.68
CA VAL A 7 10.88 5.30 -9.17
C VAL A 7 11.49 4.32 -10.18
N VAL A 8 12.25 4.83 -11.15
CA VAL A 8 12.91 3.98 -12.16
C VAL A 8 13.90 3.03 -11.50
N ALA A 9 14.77 3.54 -10.61
CA ALA A 9 15.73 2.71 -9.88
C ALA A 9 15.04 1.61 -9.04
N ALA A 10 13.92 1.93 -8.39
CA ALA A 10 13.14 0.96 -7.62
C ALA A 10 12.53 -0.13 -8.50
N ILE A 11 12.03 0.21 -9.69
CA ILE A 11 11.54 -0.77 -10.68
C ILE A 11 12.67 -1.69 -11.13
N GLU A 12 13.84 -1.12 -11.44
CA GLU A 12 15.01 -1.89 -11.89
C GLU A 12 15.52 -2.87 -10.84
N ALA A 13 15.49 -2.45 -9.57
CA ALA A 13 15.90 -3.28 -8.44
C ALA A 13 14.92 -4.41 -8.13
N THR A 14 13.63 -4.23 -8.45
CA THR A 14 12.55 -5.10 -7.95
C THR A 14 11.99 -6.04 -9.02
N PHE A 15 12.03 -5.65 -10.31
CA PHE A 15 11.38 -6.39 -11.40
C PHE A 15 12.37 -6.88 -12.49
N PRO A 16 12.10 -8.07 -13.08
CA PRO A 16 12.78 -8.54 -14.30
C PRO A 16 12.67 -7.52 -15.44
N LYS A 17 13.69 -7.45 -16.29
CA LYS A 17 13.84 -6.44 -17.35
C LYS A 17 12.62 -6.39 -18.29
N GLU A 18 12.00 -7.54 -18.53
CA GLU A 18 10.87 -7.75 -19.43
C GLU A 18 9.57 -7.10 -18.88
N LEU A 19 9.46 -6.96 -17.56
CA LEU A 19 8.28 -6.39 -16.90
C LEU A 19 8.41 -4.89 -16.62
N ARG A 20 9.64 -4.35 -16.56
CA ARG A 20 9.89 -2.96 -16.12
C ARG A 20 9.10 -1.92 -16.92
N GLY A 21 9.03 -2.08 -18.23
CA GLY A 21 8.26 -1.18 -19.11
C GLY A 21 6.77 -1.18 -18.77
N ARG A 22 6.19 -2.38 -18.59
CA ARG A 22 4.78 -2.53 -18.21
C ARG A 22 4.50 -1.94 -16.83
N ILE A 23 5.37 -2.20 -15.85
CA ILE A 23 5.22 -1.63 -14.50
C ILE A 23 5.26 -0.10 -14.55
N LEU A 24 6.20 0.48 -15.31
CA LEU A 24 6.30 1.92 -15.46
C LEU A 24 5.03 2.52 -16.10
N GLU A 25 4.53 1.90 -17.17
CA GLU A 25 3.27 2.30 -17.81
C GLU A 25 2.08 2.24 -16.85
N ARG A 26 2.00 1.18 -16.03
CA ARG A 26 0.93 1.04 -15.02
C ARG A 26 1.01 2.14 -13.96
N LEU A 27 2.20 2.41 -13.42
CA LEU A 27 2.41 3.47 -12.45
C LEU A 27 2.10 4.85 -13.02
N ASP A 28 2.37 5.07 -14.29
CA ASP A 28 2.12 6.35 -14.98
C ASP A 28 0.65 6.63 -15.27
N THR A 29 -0.22 5.64 -15.05
CA THR A 29 -1.67 5.90 -15.02
C THR A 29 -2.11 6.68 -13.78
N TYR A 30 -1.30 6.74 -12.72
CA TYR A 30 -1.57 7.52 -11.51
C TYR A 30 -0.84 8.89 -11.57
N GLY A 31 -1.52 9.94 -11.10
CA GLY A 31 -1.06 11.33 -11.17
C GLY A 31 -1.51 12.05 -12.43
N VAL A 32 -2.56 11.54 -13.08
CA VAL A 32 -3.18 12.13 -14.29
C VAL A 32 -4.31 13.07 -13.88
N GLU A 33 -5.12 12.68 -12.90
CA GLU A 33 -6.23 13.47 -12.43
C GLU A 33 -5.78 14.54 -11.41
N PRO A 34 -6.42 15.73 -11.33
CA PRO A 34 -5.99 16.81 -10.44
C PRO A 34 -5.97 16.46 -8.94
N TYR A 35 -6.75 15.45 -8.54
CA TYR A 35 -6.83 14.96 -7.17
C TYR A 35 -5.82 13.84 -6.87
N GLU A 36 -5.19 13.25 -7.88
CA GLU A 36 -4.13 12.25 -7.74
C GLU A 36 -2.79 12.94 -7.43
N ARG A 37 -2.64 13.34 -6.17
CA ARG A 37 -1.47 14.09 -5.71
C ARG A 37 -0.29 13.18 -5.39
N GLU A 38 0.87 13.81 -5.18
CA GLU A 38 2.07 13.14 -4.67
C GLU A 38 2.53 11.96 -5.55
N ARG A 39 2.38 12.12 -6.87
CA ARG A 39 2.60 11.09 -7.90
C ARG A 39 3.77 10.17 -7.60
N GLU A 40 4.98 10.69 -7.50
CA GLU A 40 6.18 9.87 -7.33
C GLU A 40 6.23 9.19 -5.96
N ARG A 41 5.78 9.86 -4.89
CA ARG A 41 5.72 9.28 -3.53
C ARG A 41 4.75 8.10 -3.49
N VAL A 42 3.59 8.25 -4.13
CA VAL A 42 2.59 7.18 -4.25
C VAL A 42 3.12 6.04 -5.13
N GLN A 43 3.78 6.35 -6.25
CA GLN A 43 4.40 5.32 -7.10
C GLN A 43 5.43 4.48 -6.33
N LEU A 44 6.28 5.11 -5.51
CA LEU A 44 7.23 4.41 -4.63
C LEU A 44 6.52 3.57 -3.56
N ALA A 45 5.43 4.08 -2.97
CA ALA A 45 4.63 3.33 -2.00
C ALA A 45 3.99 2.08 -2.63
N ILE A 46 3.43 2.21 -3.85
CA ILE A 46 2.90 1.09 -4.63
C ILE A 46 3.98 0.03 -4.86
N LEU A 47 5.17 0.44 -5.31
CA LEU A 47 6.28 -0.49 -5.56
C LEU A 47 6.69 -1.23 -4.28
N LYS A 48 6.79 -0.52 -3.15
CA LYS A 48 7.10 -1.09 -1.83
C LYS A 48 6.06 -2.13 -1.42
N LEU A 49 4.77 -1.83 -1.52
CA LEU A 49 3.68 -2.71 -1.11
C LEU A 49 3.49 -3.91 -2.06
N SER A 50 3.81 -3.73 -3.34
CA SER A 50 3.68 -4.77 -4.35
C SER A 50 4.74 -5.87 -4.22
N ALA A 51 5.90 -5.55 -3.63
CA ALA A 51 6.99 -6.50 -3.37
C ALA A 51 7.38 -7.35 -4.60
N GLY A 52 7.43 -6.73 -5.79
CA GLY A 52 7.78 -7.40 -7.04
C GLY A 52 6.66 -8.17 -7.74
N ASN A 53 5.43 -8.11 -7.24
CA ASN A 53 4.27 -8.72 -7.89
C ASN A 53 3.54 -7.70 -8.79
N GLU A 54 3.42 -8.00 -10.09
CA GLU A 54 2.76 -7.15 -11.09
C GLU A 54 1.26 -6.95 -10.85
N GLU A 55 0.55 -8.00 -10.41
CA GLU A 55 -0.88 -7.93 -10.12
C GLU A 55 -1.14 -6.97 -8.95
N LYS A 56 -0.30 -7.05 -7.91
CA LYS A 56 -0.38 -6.11 -6.77
C LYS A 56 -0.11 -4.66 -7.18
N VAL A 57 0.76 -4.42 -8.16
CA VAL A 57 0.95 -3.06 -8.70
C VAL A 57 -0.37 -2.54 -9.25
N CYS A 58 -1.09 -3.36 -10.03
CA CYS A 58 -2.39 -2.98 -10.58
C CYS A 58 -3.43 -2.73 -9.48
N GLU A 59 -3.47 -3.59 -8.45
CA GLU A 59 -4.36 -3.44 -7.31
C GLU A 59 -4.09 -2.13 -6.55
N PHE A 60 -2.84 -1.86 -6.17
CA PHE A 60 -2.50 -0.66 -5.42
C PHE A 60 -2.61 0.63 -6.24
N VAL A 61 -2.42 0.58 -7.57
CA VAL A 61 -2.78 1.70 -8.45
C VAL A 61 -4.28 1.97 -8.36
N ALA A 62 -5.13 0.94 -8.44
CA ALA A 62 -6.58 1.12 -8.32
C ALA A 62 -6.99 1.68 -6.95
N VAL A 63 -6.36 1.23 -5.86
CA VAL A 63 -6.58 1.81 -4.53
C VAL A 63 -6.15 3.28 -4.51
N ALA A 64 -4.97 3.60 -5.03
CA ALA A 64 -4.45 4.96 -5.03
C ALA A 64 -5.36 5.94 -5.79
N LYS A 65 -5.92 5.50 -6.92
CA LYS A 65 -6.90 6.29 -7.70
C LYS A 65 -8.18 6.60 -6.92
N ARG A 66 -8.56 5.76 -5.95
CA ARG A 66 -9.70 5.99 -5.06
C ARG A 66 -9.32 6.89 -3.88
N ASP A 67 -8.26 6.51 -3.16
CA ASP A 67 -7.66 7.31 -2.10
C ASP A 67 -6.18 6.95 -1.92
N TYR A 68 -5.30 7.83 -2.37
CA TYR A 68 -3.86 7.62 -2.33
C TYR A 68 -3.29 7.61 -0.90
N ARG A 69 -4.02 8.19 0.06
CA ARG A 69 -3.57 8.26 1.46
C ARG A 69 -3.57 6.90 2.12
N ASP A 70 -4.46 6.00 1.71
CA ASP A 70 -4.47 4.60 2.17
C ASP A 70 -3.15 3.91 1.79
N VAL A 71 -2.72 4.09 0.54
CA VAL A 71 -1.49 3.47 0.02
C VAL A 71 -0.24 4.05 0.70
N LEU A 72 -0.21 5.37 0.92
CA LEU A 72 0.88 6.00 1.69
C LEU A 72 0.89 5.50 3.14
N PHE A 73 -0.27 5.46 3.80
CA PHE A 73 -0.40 4.99 5.17
C PHE A 73 0.08 3.55 5.33
N TRP A 74 -0.33 2.64 4.44
CA TRP A 74 0.11 1.24 4.49
C TRP A 74 1.62 1.08 4.25
N ALA A 75 2.19 1.91 3.37
CA ALA A 75 3.63 1.87 3.10
C ALA A 75 4.46 2.45 4.25
N GLU A 76 3.97 3.46 4.96
CA GLU A 76 4.69 4.16 6.03
C GLU A 76 4.50 3.51 7.40
N TYR A 77 3.29 2.97 7.65
CA TYR A 77 2.89 2.40 8.94
C TYR A 77 2.39 0.95 8.78
N PRO A 78 3.22 0.01 8.31
CA PRO A 78 2.79 -1.37 8.04
C PRO A 78 2.24 -2.08 9.28
N GLU A 79 2.79 -1.82 10.46
CA GLU A 79 2.31 -2.43 11.72
C GLU A 79 0.94 -1.87 12.15
N GLU A 80 0.66 -0.59 11.89
CA GLU A 80 -0.65 0.00 12.18
C GLU A 80 -1.68 -0.39 11.12
N ALA A 81 -1.25 -0.62 9.88
CA ALA A 81 -2.07 -1.12 8.80
C ALA A 81 -2.50 -2.58 8.98
N ARG A 82 -1.74 -3.38 9.75
CA ARG A 82 -2.15 -4.74 10.12
C ARG A 82 -3.47 -4.70 10.88
N LEU A 83 -4.49 -5.33 10.32
CA LEU A 83 -5.80 -5.45 10.98
C LEU A 83 -5.74 -6.36 12.21
N ASP A 84 -4.80 -7.30 12.22
CA ASP A 84 -4.68 -8.32 13.26
C ASP A 84 -3.34 -8.18 14.02
N THR A 85 -3.34 -7.34 15.06
CA THR A 85 -2.21 -7.21 16.00
C THR A 85 -2.64 -7.61 17.41
N PRO A 86 -1.72 -8.08 18.28
CA PRO A 86 -2.04 -8.40 19.67
C PRO A 86 -2.76 -7.25 20.40
N GLU A 87 -2.35 -6.01 20.15
CA GLU A 87 -2.93 -4.82 20.77
C GLU A 87 -4.34 -4.54 20.24
N LYS A 88 -4.59 -4.71 18.94
CA LYS A 88 -5.93 -4.57 18.35
C LYS A 88 -6.86 -5.69 18.81
N ARG A 89 -6.37 -6.93 18.85
CA ARG A 89 -7.09 -8.08 19.43
C ARG A 89 -7.46 -7.82 20.89
N GLN A 90 -6.52 -7.28 21.68
CA GLN A 90 -6.78 -6.93 23.07
C GLN A 90 -7.78 -5.77 23.19
N ARG A 91 -7.73 -4.75 22.33
CA ARG A 91 -8.75 -3.68 22.30
C ARG A 91 -10.14 -4.23 21.96
N ILE A 92 -10.24 -5.11 20.97
CA ILE A 92 -11.50 -5.77 20.59
C ILE A 92 -12.02 -6.62 21.76
N ARG A 93 -11.14 -7.38 22.42
CA ARG A 93 -11.46 -8.17 23.61
C ARG A 93 -12.01 -7.29 24.75
N ASN A 94 -11.30 -6.22 25.09
CA ASN A 94 -11.74 -5.25 26.11
C ASN A 94 -13.09 -4.61 25.76
N MET A 95 -13.34 -4.38 24.47
CA MET A 95 -14.61 -3.86 23.99
C MET A 95 -15.75 -4.86 24.23
N PHE A 96 -15.58 -6.13 23.85
CA PHE A 96 -16.56 -7.19 24.11
C PHE A 96 -16.87 -7.33 25.61
N GLU A 97 -15.83 -7.39 26.45
CA GLU A 97 -15.98 -7.46 27.91
C GLU A 97 -16.75 -6.27 28.48
N LYS A 98 -16.46 -5.05 28.02
CA LYS A 98 -17.18 -3.82 28.44
C LYS A 98 -18.67 -3.86 28.07
N PHE A 99 -19.02 -4.51 26.97
CA PHE A 99 -20.42 -4.71 26.57
C PHE A 99 -21.07 -5.93 27.24
N GLY A 100 -20.37 -6.63 28.13
CA GLY A 100 -20.88 -7.84 28.78
C GLY A 100 -21.03 -9.04 27.84
N ILE A 101 -20.36 -9.00 26.69
CA ILE A 101 -20.40 -10.05 25.66
C ILE A 101 -19.11 -10.85 25.76
N LYS A 102 -19.20 -12.18 25.70
CA LYS A 102 -18.00 -13.03 25.70
C LYS A 102 -17.26 -12.86 24.36
N PRO A 103 -15.96 -12.52 24.38
CA PRO A 103 -15.18 -12.40 23.16
C PRO A 103 -15.04 -13.76 22.45
N PRO A 104 -15.03 -13.79 21.10
CA PRO A 104 -14.72 -14.99 20.31
C PRO A 104 -13.44 -15.71 20.76
N ASN A 105 -13.42 -17.03 20.66
CA ASN A 105 -12.27 -17.86 21.09
C ASN A 105 -11.07 -17.77 20.13
N ASP A 106 -11.29 -17.28 18.91
CA ASP A 106 -10.34 -17.15 17.80
C ASP A 106 -9.77 -15.73 17.65
N LEU A 107 -9.98 -14.86 18.67
CA LEU A 107 -9.29 -13.57 18.83
C LEU A 107 -7.88 -13.75 19.39
#